data_AF-A0A7S3CLG0-F1
#
_entry.id   AF-A0A7S3CLG0-F1
#
_cell.length_a   1.000
_cell.length_b   1.000
_cell.length_c   1.000
_cell.angle_alpha   90.00
_cell.angle_beta   90.00
_cell.angle_gamma   90.00
#
_symmetry.space_group_name_H-M   'P 1'
#
loop_
_entity.id
_entity.type
_entity.pdbx_description
1 polymer ?
#
loop_
_entity_poly.entity_id
_entity_poly.type
_entity_poly.pdbx_seq_one_letter_code
_entity_poly.pdbx_strand_id
1 'polypeptide(L)'
;RCLAGVLAGALVSGVQMAVSMSNTGGAWDNAKKYLEAGATEHARSLGGKGTDAHKAAVIGDTVGDPLKDTSGPSLNILIKLMAVESLVFAPFFKAHFSSGIIFHFIDKSLGLQ
;
A
#
# COMPACT_ATOMS: atom_id res chain seq x y z
N ARG A 1 -2.33 -23.91 -4.77
CA ARG A 1 -3.24 -23.54 -3.65
C ARG A 1 -2.71 -22.35 -2.85
N CYS A 2 -1.47 -22.41 -2.33
CA CYS A 2 -0.85 -21.30 -1.60
C CYS A 2 -0.88 -19.96 -2.36
N LEU A 3 -0.55 -19.97 -3.67
CA LEU A 3 -0.59 -18.77 -4.52
C LEU A 3 -1.97 -18.08 -4.54
N ALA A 4 -3.05 -18.86 -4.61
CA ALA A 4 -4.41 -18.31 -4.59
C ALA A 4 -4.72 -17.62 -3.25
N GLY A 5 -4.27 -18.19 -2.13
CA GLY A 5 -4.40 -17.58 -0.81
C GLY A 5 -3.58 -16.29 -0.66
N VAL A 6 -2.35 -16.28 -1.19
CA VAL A 6 -1.48 -15.09 -1.20
C VAL A 6 -2.11 -13.96 -2.02
N LEU A 7 -2.63 -14.25 -3.22
CA LEU A 7 -3.27 -13.25 -4.08
C LEU A 7 -4.54 -12.66 -3.44
N ALA A 8 -5.40 -13.52 -2.89
CA ALA A 8 -6.62 -13.08 -2.21
C ALA A 8 -6.28 -12.23 -0.97
N GLY A 9 -5.33 -12.67 -0.15
CA GLY A 9 -4.87 -11.95 1.04
C GLY A 9 -4.26 -10.60 0.70
N ALA A 10 -3.32 -10.57 -0.25
CA ALA A 10 -2.66 -9.34 -0.68
C ALA A 10 -3.63 -8.31 -1.24
N LEU A 11 -4.68 -8.75 -1.96
CA LEU A 11 -5.74 -7.87 -2.45
C LEU A 11 -6.50 -7.21 -1.29
N VAL A 12 -7.06 -8.02 -0.38
CA VAL A 12 -7.95 -7.49 0.67
C VAL A 12 -7.22 -6.65 1.70
N SER A 13 -5.95 -6.97 2.02
CA SER A 13 -5.13 -6.15 2.91
C SER A 13 -4.52 -4.94 2.22
N GLY A 14 -4.04 -5.11 0.99
CA GLY A 14 -3.30 -4.07 0.26
C GLY A 14 -4.18 -2.90 -0.16
N VAL A 15 -5.44 -3.14 -0.54
CA VAL A 15 -6.38 -2.06 -0.89
C VAL A 15 -6.65 -1.14 0.31
N GLN A 16 -6.84 -1.70 1.51
CA GLN A 16 -7.08 -0.91 2.72
C GLN A 16 -5.91 0.02 3.02
N MET A 17 -4.68 -0.51 2.93
CA MET A 17 -3.46 0.26 3.16
C MET A 17 -3.21 1.32 2.07
N ALA A 18 -3.44 1.00 0.80
CA ALA A 18 -3.26 1.94 -0.30
C ALA A 18 -4.17 3.17 -0.16
N VAL A 19 -5.44 2.93 0.20
CA VAL A 19 -6.43 4.00 0.40
C VAL A 19 -6.08 4.83 1.63
N SER A 20 -5.76 4.21 2.76
CA SER A 20 -5.45 4.94 3.99
C SER A 20 -4.22 5.84 3.83
N MET A 21 -3.13 5.32 3.24
CA MET A 21 -1.91 6.09 2.98
C MET A 21 -2.16 7.29 2.05
N SER A 22 -2.87 7.07 0.94
CA SER A 22 -3.16 8.12 -0.03
C SER A 22 -4.02 9.23 0.58
N ASN A 23 -5.06 8.85 1.33
CA ASN A 23 -5.96 9.80 1.97
C ASN A 23 -5.29 10.57 3.10
N THR A 24 -4.50 9.89 3.95
CA THR A 24 -3.80 10.53 5.06
C THR A 24 -2.76 11.54 4.57
N GLY A 25 -1.94 11.17 3.58
CA GLY A 25 -0.96 12.12 3.04
C GLY A 25 -1.62 13.30 2.31
N GLY A 26 -2.69 13.04 1.54
CA GLY A 26 -3.48 14.11 0.91
C GLY A 26 -4.16 15.04 1.93
N ALA A 27 -4.65 14.49 3.05
CA ALA A 27 -5.25 15.28 4.12
C ALA A 27 -4.22 16.20 4.80
N TRP A 28 -3.01 15.70 5.07
CA TRP A 28 -1.95 16.52 5.66
C TRP A 28 -1.44 17.62 4.72
N ASP A 29 -1.29 17.35 3.43
CA ASP A 29 -0.96 18.40 2.44
C ASP A 29 -2.04 19.47 2.38
N ASN A 30 -3.31 19.07 2.34
CA ASN A 30 -4.43 20.00 2.30
C ASN A 30 -4.57 20.80 3.61
N ALA A 31 -4.28 20.20 4.76
CA ALA A 31 -4.24 20.91 6.05
C ALA A 31 -3.13 21.97 6.08
N LYS A 32 -1.94 21.65 5.57
CA LYS A 32 -0.84 22.62 5.40
C LYS A 32 -1.28 23.75 4.46
N LYS A 33 -1.82 23.44 3.28
CA LYS A 33 -2.31 24.44 2.31
C LYS A 33 -3.43 25.31 2.86
N TYR A 34 -4.31 24.76 3.70
CA TYR A 34 -5.38 25.50 4.35
C TYR A 34 -4.83 26.59 5.28
N LEU A 35 -3.80 26.26 6.09
CA LEU A 35 -3.09 27.24 6.92
C LEU A 35 -2.35 28.28 6.07
N GLU A 36 -1.70 27.84 5.00
CA GLU A 36 -0.94 28.73 4.11
C GLU A 36 -1.82 29.72 3.36
N ALA A 37 -3.04 29.30 2.99
CA ALA A 37 -3.98 30.14 2.27
C ALA A 37 -4.66 31.18 3.16
N GLY A 38 -4.93 30.86 4.44
CA GLY A 38 -5.55 31.81 5.38
C GLY A 38 -6.93 32.32 4.93
N ALA A 39 -7.64 31.59 4.06
CA ALA A 39 -8.85 32.08 3.39
C ALA A 39 -10.07 32.19 4.32
N THR A 40 -10.03 31.55 5.50
CA THR A 40 -11.11 31.56 6.50
C THR A 40 -10.63 32.18 7.81
N GLU A 41 -11.57 32.62 8.63
CA GLU A 41 -11.24 33.19 9.95
C GLU A 41 -10.54 32.17 10.86
N HIS A 42 -10.94 30.90 10.79
CA HIS A 42 -10.27 29.81 11.51
C HIS A 42 -8.83 29.57 11.01
N ALA A 43 -8.61 29.54 9.69
CA ALA A 43 -7.26 29.43 9.15
C ALA A 43 -6.35 30.59 9.58
N ARG A 44 -6.90 31.81 9.65
CA ARG A 44 -6.19 33.01 10.13
C ARG A 44 -5.93 32.97 11.64
N SER A 45 -6.84 32.43 12.44
CA SER A 45 -6.64 32.32 13.89
C SER A 45 -5.52 31.33 14.26
N LEU A 46 -5.22 30.38 13.37
CA LEU A 46 -4.06 29.49 13.48
C LEU A 46 -2.73 30.16 13.05
N GLY A 47 -2.80 31.42 12.58
CA GLY A 47 -1.69 32.34 12.42
C GLY A 47 -0.90 32.24 11.10
N GLY A 48 -1.22 31.27 10.24
CA GLY A 48 -0.64 31.18 8.89
C GLY A 48 0.85 30.78 8.88
N LYS A 49 1.57 31.18 7.82
CA LYS A 49 2.96 30.72 7.58
C LYS A 49 3.92 31.12 8.70
N GLY A 50 4.76 30.18 9.13
CA GLY A 50 5.81 30.41 10.11
C GLY A 50 5.40 30.25 11.58
N THR A 51 4.10 30.07 11.85
CA THR A 51 3.63 29.74 13.21
C THR A 51 3.90 28.29 13.56
N ASP A 52 3.80 27.95 14.84
CA ASP A 52 4.02 26.59 15.29
C ASP A 52 2.95 25.62 14.74
N ALA A 53 1.72 26.09 14.52
CA ALA A 53 0.69 25.32 13.83
C ALA A 53 1.07 25.01 12.37
N HIS A 54 1.63 25.99 11.64
CA HIS A 54 2.12 25.76 10.28
C HIS A 54 3.30 24.80 10.25
N LYS A 55 4.27 24.93 11.17
CA LYS A 55 5.40 23.99 11.29
C LYS A 55 4.91 22.56 11.57
N ALA A 56 3.93 22.39 12.45
CA ALA A 56 3.33 21.09 12.72
C ALA A 56 2.65 20.50 11.48
N ALA A 57 1.93 21.31 10.70
CA ALA A 57 1.32 20.88 9.45
C ALA A 57 2.36 20.51 8.37
N VAL A 58 3.48 21.23 8.30
CA VAL A 58 4.62 20.90 7.42
C VAL A 58 5.22 19.54 7.78
N ILE A 59 5.36 19.23 9.07
CA ILE A 59 5.82 17.91 9.53
C ILE A 59 4.84 16.82 9.07
N GLY A 60 3.54 17.03 9.25
CA GLY A 60 2.51 16.09 8.80
C GLY A 60 2.58 15.83 7.30
N ASP A 61 2.71 16.88 6.49
CA ASP A 61 2.83 16.75 5.03
C ASP A 61 4.11 16.01 4.63
N THR A 62 5.23 16.32 5.27
CA THR A 62 6.52 15.65 5.01
C THR A 62 6.47 14.14 5.32
N VAL A 63 5.74 13.75 6.38
CA VAL A 63 5.47 12.33 6.68
C VAL A 63 4.49 11.73 5.66
N GLY A 64 3.53 12.52 5.19
CA GLY A 64 2.52 12.13 4.21
C GLY A 64 3.02 11.97 2.77
N ASP A 65 4.07 12.67 2.37
CA ASP A 65 4.65 12.62 1.01
C ASP A 65 5.04 11.20 0.58
N PRO A 66 5.87 10.43 1.34
CA PRO A 66 6.19 9.06 0.96
C PRO A 66 4.97 8.12 1.01
N LEU A 67 3.92 8.48 1.77
CA LEU A 67 2.69 7.69 1.84
C LEU A 67 1.81 7.92 0.60
N LYS A 68 1.56 9.17 0.21
CA LYS A 68 0.63 9.51 -0.89
C LYS A 68 1.28 9.44 -2.28
N ASP A 69 2.58 9.70 -2.38
CA ASP A 69 3.26 9.81 -3.69
C ASP A 69 4.12 8.60 -4.04
N THR A 70 4.44 7.75 -3.05
CA THR A 70 5.27 6.55 -3.27
C THR A 70 4.52 5.29 -2.87
N SER A 71 4.39 5.01 -1.58
CA SER A 71 3.96 3.70 -1.09
C SER A 71 2.49 3.39 -1.40
N GLY A 72 1.58 4.37 -1.19
CA GLY A 72 0.15 4.23 -1.43
C GLY A 72 -0.18 3.88 -2.88
N PRO A 73 0.25 4.70 -3.87
CA PRO A 73 0.05 4.39 -5.28
C PRO A 73 0.73 3.09 -5.73
N SER A 74 1.93 2.79 -5.23
CA SER A 74 2.67 1.56 -5.59
C SER A 74 1.96 0.28 -5.16
N LEU A 75 1.21 0.28 -4.05
CA LEU A 75 0.46 -0.91 -3.62
C LEU A 75 -0.62 -1.35 -4.62
N ASN A 76 -1.25 -0.41 -5.32
CA ASN A 76 -2.22 -0.75 -6.36
C ASN A 76 -1.55 -1.46 -7.56
N ILE A 77 -0.34 -1.03 -7.91
CA ILE A 77 0.47 -1.64 -8.96
C ILE A 77 0.94 -3.03 -8.51
N LEU A 78 1.43 -3.16 -7.28
CA LEU A 78 1.88 -4.43 -6.70
C LEU A 78 0.79 -5.52 -6.84
N ILE A 79 -0.44 -5.22 -6.41
CA ILE A 79 -1.56 -6.17 -6.47
C ILE A 79 -1.87 -6.60 -7.91
N LYS A 80 -1.92 -5.64 -8.84
CA LYS A 80 -2.21 -5.93 -10.26
C LYS A 80 -1.10 -6.74 -10.92
N LEU A 81 0.15 -6.39 -10.67
CA LEU A 81 1.30 -7.10 -11.24
C LEU A 81 1.38 -8.53 -10.72
N MET A 82 1.24 -8.75 -9.40
CA MET A 82 1.22 -10.11 -8.85
C MET A 82 0.11 -10.97 -9.46
N ALA A 83 -1.08 -10.40 -9.70
CA ALA A 83 -2.18 -11.12 -10.33
C ALA A 83 -1.88 -11.52 -11.78
N VAL A 84 -1.34 -10.59 -12.58
CA VAL A 84 -0.99 -10.86 -13.99
C VAL A 84 0.19 -11.84 -14.09
N GLU A 85 1.23 -11.65 -13.29
CA GLU A 85 2.38 -12.58 -13.22
C GLU A 85 1.91 -13.99 -12.86
N SER A 86 1.06 -14.12 -11.84
CA SER A 86 0.49 -15.41 -11.43
C SER A 86 -0.33 -16.07 -12.53
N LEU A 87 -1.09 -15.27 -13.31
CA LEU A 87 -1.88 -15.78 -14.42
C LEU A 87 -1.00 -16.28 -15.57
N VAL A 88 0.04 -15.54 -15.93
CA VAL A 88 0.98 -15.91 -17.00
C VAL A 88 1.72 -17.21 -16.65
N PHE A 89 2.16 -17.38 -15.40
CA PHE A 89 2.87 -18.57 -14.96
C PHE A 89 1.98 -19.72 -14.46
N ALA A 90 0.65 -19.55 -14.47
CA ALA A 90 -0.28 -20.57 -13.97
C ALA A 90 -0.09 -21.96 -14.63
N PRO A 91 0.06 -22.10 -15.97
CA PRO A 91 0.30 -23.40 -16.59
C PRO A 91 1.63 -24.02 -16.15
N PHE A 92 2.68 -23.19 -16.03
CA PHE A 92 4.01 -23.62 -15.60
C PHE A 92 3.99 -24.14 -14.15
N PHE A 93 3.35 -23.40 -13.23
CA PHE A 93 3.20 -23.84 -11.85
C PHE A 93 2.40 -25.14 -11.73
N LYS A 94 1.35 -25.31 -12.54
CA LYS A 94 0.57 -26.55 -12.53
C LYS A 94 1.36 -27.73 -13.08
N ALA A 95 2.13 -27.53 -14.15
CA ALA A 95 2.87 -28.60 -14.83
C ALA A 95 4.08 -29.10 -14.01
N HIS A 96 4.86 -28.18 -13.42
CA HIS A 96 6.11 -28.53 -12.75
C HIS A 96 5.99 -28.56 -11.22
N PHE A 97 4.98 -27.89 -10.65
CA PHE A 97 4.85 -27.69 -9.21
C PHE A 97 3.42 -27.93 -8.71
N SER A 98 2.73 -28.93 -9.27
CA SER A 98 1.33 -29.26 -8.92
C SER A 98 1.11 -29.39 -7.41
N SER A 99 2.02 -30.09 -6.71
CA SER A 99 2.04 -30.18 -5.23
C SER A 99 2.84 -29.04 -4.58
N GLY A 100 3.72 -28.38 -5.33
CA GLY A 100 4.76 -27.49 -4.82
C GLY A 100 6.05 -28.25 -4.44
N ILE A 101 7.20 -27.60 -4.59
CA ILE A 101 8.53 -28.23 -4.35
C ILE A 101 8.63 -28.79 -2.92
N ILE A 102 8.21 -28.00 -1.94
CA ILE A 102 8.30 -28.37 -0.51
C ILE A 102 7.43 -29.59 -0.22
N PHE A 103 6.16 -29.58 -0.66
CA PHE A 103 5.28 -30.74 -0.46
C PHE A 103 5.76 -31.97 -1.21
N HIS A 104 6.34 -31.81 -2.41
CA HIS A 104 6.95 -32.93 -3.13
C HIS A 104 8.07 -33.62 -2.33
N PHE A 105 8.96 -32.84 -1.68
CA PHE A 105 9.99 -33.41 -0.82
C PHE A 105 9.44 -34.02 0.46
N ILE A 106 8.42 -33.40 1.07
CA ILE A 106 7.76 -33.92 2.27
C ILE A 106 7.08 -35.25 1.96
N ASP A 107 6.27 -35.31 0.89
CA ASP A 107 5.57 -36.54 0.48
C ASP A 107 6.56 -37.66 0.18
N LYS A 108 7.67 -37.35 -0.49
CA LYS A 108 8.75 -38.31 -0.77
C LYS A 108 9.45 -38.79 0.51
N SER A 109 9.67 -37.91 1.49
CA SER A 109 10.27 -38.28 2.78
C SER A 109 9.35 -39.11 3.67
N LEU A 110 8.03 -38.94 3.51
CA LEU A 110 6.99 -39.68 4.24
C LEU A 110 6.58 -40.98 3.54
N GLY A 111 7.13 -41.28 2.36
CA GLY A 111 6.77 -42.48 1.59
C GLY A 111 5.34 -42.46 1.06
N LEU A 112 4.76 -41.27 0.87
CA LEU A 112 3.37 -41.08 0.39
C LEU A 112 3.26 -41.03 -1.15
N GLN A 113 4.30 -41.46 -1.88
CA GLN A 113 4.35 -41.54 -3.34
C GLN A 113 4.76 -42.94 -3.80
#